data_AF-A0A7M7P5Z5-F1
#
_entry.id   AF-A0A7M7P5Z5-F1
#
_cell.length_a   1.000
_cell.length_b   1.000
_cell.length_c   1.000
_cell.angle_alpha   90.00
_cell.angle_beta   90.00
_cell.angle_gamma   90.00
#
_symmetry.space_group_name_H-M   'P 1'
#
loop_
_entity.id
_entity.type
_entity.pdbx_description
1 polymer ?
#
loop_
_entity_poly.entity_id
_entity_poly.type
_entity_poly.pdbx_seq_one_letter_code
_entity_poly.pdbx_strand_id
1 'polypeptide(L)'
;MCSNHGICVSKIGDALQCNCEPGYTGATCQDDPCSGNSCMNGATCVPDADGGNYTCTCSDGFAGPMCNLDDPCIDNVCMNGTTCVPDADGGNYTCTCPEGFTGPMCNLEVDPCLSNECSNNATCVPGTGEIMYTCTCAEGFTGALCDVEEGDAVTTPAATTAQGSILTYNFQLAVSALWLVVIINTVILG
;
A
#
# COMPACT_ATOMS: atom_id res chain seq x y z
N MET A 1 42.89 0.50 34.49
CA MET A 1 42.50 -0.75 33.81
C MET A 1 41.18 -0.42 33.11
N CYS A 2 40.98 -0.86 31.87
CA CYS A 2 39.66 -0.75 31.24
C CYS A 2 38.69 -1.69 31.98
N SER A 3 37.43 -1.32 32.10
CA SER A 3 36.36 -2.21 32.56
C SER A 3 36.23 -3.42 31.63
N ASN A 4 35.44 -4.43 32.03
CA ASN A 4 35.25 -5.66 31.25
C ASN A 4 34.63 -5.45 29.85
N HIS A 5 34.25 -4.22 29.51
CA HIS A 5 33.67 -3.82 28.22
C HIS A 5 34.66 -3.07 27.32
N GLY A 6 35.96 -3.32 27.49
CA GLY A 6 36.95 -2.68 26.65
C GLY A 6 38.34 -3.29 26.74
N ILE A 7 39.12 -3.05 25.68
CA ILE A 7 40.49 -3.51 25.55
C ILE A 7 41.44 -2.32 25.74
N CYS A 8 42.44 -2.48 26.60
CA CYS A 8 43.50 -1.48 26.77
C CYS A 8 44.38 -1.43 25.53
N VAL A 9 44.42 -0.29 24.85
CA VAL A 9 45.22 -0.12 23.62
C VAL A 9 46.55 0.58 23.89
N SER A 10 46.60 1.50 24.86
CA SER A 10 47.85 2.16 25.24
C SER A 10 47.81 2.67 26.69
N LYS A 11 49.00 2.77 27.30
CA LYS A 11 49.20 3.41 28.59
C LYS A 11 50.47 4.27 28.53
N ILE A 12 50.32 5.59 28.66
CA ILE A 12 51.43 6.55 28.68
C ILE A 12 51.36 7.32 30.01
N GLY A 13 52.22 6.97 30.95
CA GLY A 13 52.11 7.47 32.32
C GLY A 13 50.80 7.03 32.98
N ASP A 14 50.02 8.00 33.49
CA ASP A 14 48.69 7.77 34.07
C ASP A 14 47.55 7.84 33.04
N ALA A 15 47.83 8.29 31.82
CA ALA A 15 46.84 8.30 30.75
C ALA A 15 46.64 6.88 30.21
N LEU A 16 45.39 6.41 30.29
CA LEU A 16 44.95 5.11 29.80
C LEU A 16 44.05 5.31 28.59
N GLN A 17 44.31 4.58 27.51
CA GLN A 17 43.45 4.56 26.34
C GLN A 17 42.78 3.19 26.23
N CYS A 18 41.46 3.18 26.21
CA CYS A 18 40.64 1.99 26.06
C CYS A 18 39.87 2.05 24.73
N ASN A 19 39.77 0.91 24.06
CA ASN A 19 38.80 0.73 22.98
C ASN A 19 37.60 -0.01 23.55
N CYS A 20 36.42 0.62 23.54
CA CYS A 20 35.22 0.07 24.16
C CYS A 20 34.47 -0.86 23.20
N GLU A 21 33.80 -1.85 23.76
CA GLU A 21 32.78 -2.63 23.05
C GLU A 21 31.62 -1.71 22.63
N PRO A 22 30.90 -2.02 21.53
CA PRO A 22 29.73 -1.24 21.13
C PRO A 22 28.72 -1.12 22.27
N GLY A 23 28.17 0.07 22.47
CA GLY A 23 27.23 0.35 23.55
C GLY A 23 27.83 0.79 24.89
N TYR A 24 29.17 0.78 25.04
CA TYR A 24 29.84 1.24 26.27
C TYR A 24 30.70 2.47 26.01
N THR A 25 30.70 3.41 26.96
CA THR A 25 31.45 4.66 26.85
C THR A 25 32.27 4.98 28.10
N GLY A 26 32.96 6.12 28.08
CA GLY A 26 33.81 6.58 29.17
C GLY A 26 35.29 6.25 28.97
N ALA A 27 36.16 6.92 29.75
CA ALA A 27 37.61 6.79 29.63
C ALA A 27 38.11 5.36 29.89
N THR A 28 37.35 4.58 30.64
CA THR A 28 37.65 3.18 30.95
C THR A 28 36.55 2.22 30.51
N CYS A 29 35.63 2.64 29.63
CA CYS A 29 34.48 1.83 29.19
C CYS A 29 33.57 1.40 30.34
N GLN A 30 33.38 2.29 31.33
CA GLN A 30 32.61 2.04 32.54
C GLN A 30 31.16 2.55 32.46
N ASP A 31 30.86 3.39 31.48
CA ASP A 31 29.55 3.99 31.33
C ASP A 31 28.68 3.05 30.46
N ASP A 32 27.69 2.43 31.11
CA ASP A 32 26.71 1.53 30.50
C ASP A 32 25.33 2.21 30.53
N PRO A 33 24.74 2.55 29.37
CA PRO A 33 23.43 3.19 29.32
C PRO A 33 22.30 2.27 29.80
N CYS A 34 22.52 0.95 29.89
CA CYS A 34 21.57 0.01 30.47
C CYS A 34 21.64 -0.09 32.00
N SER A 35 22.64 0.51 32.65
CA SER A 35 22.74 0.53 34.11
C SER A 35 21.63 1.38 34.71
N GLY A 36 20.73 0.75 35.48
CA GLY A 36 19.54 1.42 36.02
C GLY A 36 18.50 1.77 34.94
N ASN A 37 18.48 1.03 33.83
CA ASN A 37 17.47 1.20 32.79
C ASN A 37 16.04 1.08 33.36
N SER A 38 15.11 1.70 32.65
CA SER A 38 13.71 1.74 33.06
C SER A 38 12.83 0.77 32.27
N CYS A 39 13.42 -0.23 31.60
CA CYS A 39 12.68 -1.27 30.91
C CYS A 39 11.87 -2.10 31.93
N MET A 40 10.57 -2.25 31.68
CA MET A 40 9.64 -2.93 32.60
C MET A 40 9.31 -4.34 32.12
N ASN A 41 8.57 -5.09 32.96
CA ASN A 41 7.95 -6.37 32.60
C ASN A 41 8.92 -7.43 32.02
N GLY A 42 10.15 -7.47 32.55
CA GLY A 42 11.17 -8.42 32.12
C GLY A 42 11.79 -8.13 30.75
N ALA A 43 11.59 -6.91 30.22
CA ALA A 43 12.20 -6.49 28.97
C ALA A 43 13.74 -6.46 29.05
N THR A 44 14.37 -6.70 27.91
CA THR A 44 15.83 -6.68 27.77
C THR A 44 16.28 -5.29 27.33
N CYS A 45 17.17 -4.65 28.08
CA CYS A 45 17.79 -3.41 27.67
C CYS A 45 18.86 -3.66 26.61
N VAL A 46 18.86 -2.86 25.55
CA VAL A 46 19.81 -2.93 24.45
C VAL A 46 20.45 -1.55 24.27
N PRO A 47 21.75 -1.39 24.54
CA PRO A 47 22.43 -0.13 24.33
C PRO A 47 22.56 0.18 22.83
N ASP A 48 22.41 1.44 22.46
CA ASP A 48 22.70 1.90 21.09
C ASP A 48 24.20 1.76 20.80
N ALA A 49 24.59 1.64 19.53
CA ALA A 49 25.99 1.38 19.16
C ALA A 49 26.98 2.43 19.72
N ASP A 50 26.55 3.70 19.81
CA ASP A 50 27.36 4.82 20.33
C ASP A 50 27.40 4.87 21.87
N GLY A 51 26.61 4.05 22.56
CA GLY A 51 26.59 3.90 24.01
C GLY A 51 26.08 5.12 24.80
N GLY A 52 25.49 6.11 24.13
CA GLY A 52 24.87 7.27 24.75
C GLY A 52 23.40 7.08 25.14
N ASN A 53 22.75 6.02 24.64
CA ASN A 53 21.34 5.74 24.84
C ASN A 53 21.05 4.23 24.77
N TYR A 54 19.81 3.83 25.04
CA TYR A 54 19.36 2.45 24.97
C TYR A 54 17.91 2.34 24.49
N THR A 55 17.53 1.14 24.07
CA THR A 55 16.15 0.74 23.76
C THR A 55 15.76 -0.49 24.59
N CYS A 56 14.46 -0.71 24.77
CA CYS A 56 13.93 -1.89 25.44
C CYS A 56 13.37 -2.87 24.42
N THR A 57 13.84 -4.12 24.44
CA THR A 57 13.20 -5.23 23.72
C THR A 57 12.17 -5.87 24.64
N CYS A 58 10.90 -5.69 24.30
CA CYS A 58 9.79 -6.15 25.13
C CYS A 58 9.64 -7.67 25.11
N SER A 59 9.22 -8.23 26.25
CA SER A 59 8.76 -9.63 26.31
C SER A 59 7.38 -9.76 25.70
N ASP A 60 6.99 -10.99 25.33
CA ASP A 60 5.68 -11.30 24.77
C ASP A 60 4.54 -10.72 25.63
N GLY A 61 3.59 -10.04 24.98
CA GLY A 61 2.44 -9.43 25.64
C GLY A 61 2.65 -8.00 26.14
N PHE A 62 3.85 -7.42 25.95
CA PHE A 62 4.13 -6.03 26.32
C PHE A 62 4.61 -5.20 25.14
N ALA A 63 4.30 -3.90 25.18
CA ALA A 63 4.64 -2.94 24.14
C ALA A 63 5.05 -1.58 24.73
N GLY A 64 5.49 -0.70 23.83
CA GLY A 64 5.89 0.67 24.11
C GLY A 64 7.38 0.83 24.42
N PRO A 65 7.88 2.08 24.49
CA PRO A 65 9.32 2.36 24.58
C PRO A 65 10.01 1.77 25.82
N MET A 66 9.25 1.60 26.91
CA MET A 66 9.72 1.06 28.18
C MET A 66 9.09 -0.30 28.51
N CYS A 67 8.34 -0.89 27.57
CA CYS A 67 7.63 -2.15 27.74
C CYS A 67 6.69 -2.18 28.95
N ASN A 68 6.10 -1.03 29.27
CA ASN A 68 5.22 -0.83 30.42
C ASN A 68 3.73 -0.89 30.07
N LEU A 69 3.40 -1.06 28.79
CA LEU A 69 2.04 -1.20 28.28
C LEU A 69 1.79 -2.64 27.86
N ASP A 70 0.55 -3.08 27.96
CA ASP A 70 0.12 -4.36 27.38
C ASP A 70 0.11 -4.24 25.85
N ASP A 71 0.58 -5.27 25.15
CA ASP A 71 0.57 -5.30 23.69
C ASP A 71 -0.86 -5.32 23.15
N PRO A 72 -1.30 -4.28 22.42
CA PRO A 72 -2.65 -4.21 21.88
C PRO A 72 -2.93 -5.27 20.80
N CYS A 73 -1.89 -5.91 20.27
CA CYS A 73 -1.98 -6.96 19.26
C CYS A 73 -1.98 -8.38 19.84
N ILE A 74 -1.86 -8.55 21.17
CA ILE A 74 -1.68 -9.88 21.79
C ILE A 74 -2.81 -10.86 21.46
N ASP A 75 -4.04 -10.36 21.32
CA ASP A 75 -5.23 -11.17 21.05
C ASP A 75 -5.58 -11.27 19.55
N ASN A 76 -4.70 -10.83 18.63
CA ASN A 76 -4.95 -10.78 17.19
C ASN A 76 -6.28 -10.06 16.84
N VAL A 77 -6.36 -8.79 17.23
CA VAL A 77 -7.57 -7.96 17.09
C VAL A 77 -7.98 -7.69 15.64
N CYS A 78 -7.06 -7.82 14.68
CA CYS A 78 -7.35 -7.61 13.26
C CYS A 78 -8.04 -8.83 12.64
N MET A 79 -9.20 -8.63 12.01
CA MET A 79 -9.98 -9.72 11.40
C MET A 79 -9.52 -10.04 9.97
N ASN A 80 -10.14 -11.07 9.38
CA ASN A 80 -9.92 -11.48 7.99
C ASN A 80 -8.46 -11.85 7.65
N GLY A 81 -7.72 -12.37 8.64
CA GLY A 81 -6.34 -12.85 8.46
C GLY A 81 -5.31 -11.75 8.27
N THR A 82 -5.63 -10.51 8.67
CA THR A 82 -4.72 -9.37 8.57
C THR A 82 -3.76 -9.29 9.76
N THR A 83 -2.61 -8.66 9.53
CA THR A 83 -1.58 -8.47 10.57
C THR A 83 -1.91 -7.25 11.43
N CYS A 84 -1.81 -7.42 12.74
CA CYS A 84 -1.84 -6.33 13.71
C CYS A 84 -0.44 -5.77 13.91
N VAL A 85 -0.32 -4.44 13.94
CA VAL A 85 0.94 -3.74 14.23
C VAL A 85 0.71 -2.71 15.33
N PRO A 86 1.40 -2.82 16.48
CA PRO A 86 1.37 -1.78 17.51
C PRO A 86 1.95 -0.47 16.97
N ASP A 87 1.44 0.66 17.45
CA ASP A 87 2.05 1.95 17.17
C ASP A 87 3.38 2.15 17.93
N ALA A 88 4.09 3.24 17.63
CA ALA A 88 5.39 3.51 18.23
C ALA A 88 5.32 3.74 19.75
N ASP A 89 4.20 4.28 20.24
CA ASP A 89 3.97 4.50 21.67
C ASP A 89 3.55 3.19 22.38
N GLY A 90 3.13 2.18 21.64
CA GLY A 90 2.72 0.84 22.09
C GLY A 90 1.34 0.78 22.71
N GLY A 91 0.60 1.89 22.74
CA GLY A 91 -0.72 1.98 23.36
C GLY A 91 -1.87 1.77 22.39
N ASN A 92 -1.60 1.79 21.09
CA ASN A 92 -2.61 1.59 20.05
C ASN A 92 -2.08 0.63 18.97
N TYR A 93 -2.96 0.27 18.04
CA TYR A 93 -2.62 -0.64 16.94
C TYR A 93 -3.17 -0.14 15.61
N THR A 94 -2.64 -0.69 14.52
CA THR A 94 -3.16 -0.52 13.17
C THR A 94 -3.38 -1.88 12.52
N CYS A 95 -4.51 -2.02 11.82
CA CYS A 95 -4.81 -3.15 10.95
C CYS A 95 -4.79 -2.69 9.49
N THR A 96 -4.14 -3.44 8.61
CA THR A 96 -4.21 -3.20 7.16
C THR A 96 -5.34 -4.03 6.58
N CYS A 97 -6.49 -3.40 6.28
CA CYS A 97 -7.66 -4.12 5.80
C CYS A 97 -7.51 -4.62 4.36
N PRO A 98 -8.00 -5.84 4.06
CA PRO A 98 -8.03 -6.34 2.70
C PRO A 98 -9.11 -5.58 1.90
N GLU A 99 -9.06 -5.73 0.58
CA GLU A 99 -10.06 -5.16 -0.31
C GLU A 99 -11.48 -5.62 0.09
N GLY A 100 -12.43 -4.70 0.08
CA GLY A 100 -13.81 -4.95 0.50
C GLY A 100 -14.05 -4.91 2.00
N PHE A 101 -13.04 -4.64 2.84
CA PHE A 101 -13.20 -4.51 4.30
C PHE A 101 -12.66 -3.18 4.84
N THR A 102 -13.24 -2.73 5.96
CA THR A 102 -12.93 -1.46 6.61
C THR A 102 -13.16 -1.53 8.13
N GLY A 103 -12.94 -0.41 8.81
CA GLY A 103 -13.02 -0.29 10.26
C GLY A 103 -11.69 -0.59 10.97
N PRO A 104 -11.59 -0.27 12.26
CA PRO A 104 -10.33 -0.39 13.02
C PRO A 104 -9.84 -1.84 13.15
N MET A 105 -10.75 -2.81 13.12
CA MET A 105 -10.45 -4.25 13.19
C MET A 105 -10.65 -4.96 11.85
N CYS A 106 -10.89 -4.22 10.75
CA CYS A 106 -11.20 -4.78 9.44
C CYS A 106 -12.39 -5.75 9.43
N ASN A 107 -13.36 -5.51 10.32
CA ASN A 107 -14.51 -6.37 10.57
C ASN A 107 -15.79 -5.90 9.86
N LEU A 108 -15.71 -4.78 9.15
CA LEU A 108 -16.84 -4.20 8.43
C LEU A 108 -16.64 -4.42 6.94
N GLU A 109 -17.65 -4.92 6.24
CA GLU A 109 -17.66 -4.93 4.78
C GLU A 109 -17.82 -3.50 4.27
N VAL A 110 -17.09 -3.17 3.21
CA VAL A 110 -17.25 -1.90 2.50
C VAL A 110 -18.58 -1.94 1.77
N ASP A 111 -19.47 -1.00 2.09
CA ASP A 111 -20.67 -0.76 1.28
C ASP A 111 -20.28 0.14 0.10
N PRO A 112 -20.23 -0.40 -1.13
CA PRO A 112 -19.83 0.38 -2.31
C PRO A 112 -20.90 1.42 -2.71
N CYS A 113 -22.09 1.35 -2.14
CA CYS A 113 -23.17 2.32 -2.35
C CYS A 113 -23.22 3.44 -1.32
N LEU A 114 -22.33 3.46 -0.31
CA LEU A 114 -22.37 4.46 0.76
C LEU A 114 -22.13 5.89 0.27
N SER A 115 -21.22 6.09 -0.69
CA SER A 115 -20.99 7.40 -1.31
C SER A 115 -22.04 7.77 -2.36
N ASN A 116 -22.78 6.77 -2.87
CA ASN A 116 -23.78 6.84 -3.94
C ASN A 116 -23.46 7.88 -5.04
N GLU A 117 -22.66 7.48 -6.02
CA GLU A 117 -22.31 8.33 -7.17
C GLU A 117 -23.34 8.25 -8.31
N CYS A 118 -24.44 7.52 -8.12
CA CYS A 118 -25.50 7.42 -9.12
C CYS A 118 -26.28 8.74 -9.22
N SER A 119 -26.44 9.24 -10.44
CA SER A 119 -27.11 10.51 -10.74
C SER A 119 -28.61 10.35 -10.99
N ASN A 120 -29.33 11.47 -11.10
CA ASN A 120 -30.71 11.53 -11.59
C ASN A 120 -31.68 10.57 -10.90
N ASN A 121 -31.56 10.48 -9.57
CA ASN A 121 -32.45 9.67 -8.72
C ASN A 121 -32.35 8.16 -9.00
N ALA A 122 -31.23 7.71 -9.58
CA ALA A 122 -30.92 6.31 -9.77
C ALA A 122 -30.64 5.59 -8.44
N THR A 123 -30.90 4.28 -8.43
CA THR A 123 -30.66 3.41 -7.26
C THR A 123 -29.31 2.72 -7.40
N CYS A 124 -28.39 2.99 -6.47
CA CYS A 124 -27.16 2.22 -6.37
C CYS A 124 -27.46 0.80 -5.91
N VAL A 125 -26.86 -0.19 -6.57
CA VAL A 125 -26.90 -1.59 -6.15
C VAL A 125 -25.47 -2.16 -6.09
N PRO A 126 -25.12 -2.90 -5.02
CA PRO A 126 -23.83 -3.57 -4.94
C PRO A 126 -23.60 -4.45 -6.17
N GLY A 127 -22.39 -4.38 -6.73
CA GLY A 127 -22.01 -5.12 -7.92
C GLY A 127 -21.61 -6.56 -7.60
N THR A 128 -21.19 -7.28 -8.64
CA THR A 128 -20.74 -8.68 -8.52
C THR A 128 -19.44 -8.87 -9.28
N GLY A 129 -18.56 -9.73 -8.79
CA GLY A 129 -17.26 -10.00 -9.41
C GLY A 129 -16.32 -8.80 -9.27
N GLU A 130 -15.81 -8.30 -10.39
CA GLU A 130 -14.88 -7.16 -10.42
C GLU A 130 -15.58 -5.78 -10.36
N ILE A 131 -16.91 -5.75 -10.39
CA ILE A 131 -17.70 -4.51 -10.32
C ILE A 131 -18.12 -4.27 -8.87
N MET A 132 -17.67 -3.15 -8.29
CA MET A 132 -18.02 -2.80 -6.90
C MET A 132 -19.50 -2.40 -6.74
N TYR A 133 -20.03 -1.56 -7.62
CA TYR A 133 -21.45 -1.18 -7.65
C TYR A 133 -21.94 -0.90 -9.08
N THR A 134 -23.26 -0.89 -9.26
CA THR A 134 -23.91 -0.43 -10.49
C THR A 134 -25.08 0.50 -10.16
N CYS A 135 -25.47 1.33 -11.11
CA CYS A 135 -26.62 2.23 -10.98
C CYS A 135 -27.81 1.71 -11.77
N THR A 136 -28.96 1.59 -11.11
CA THR A 136 -30.24 1.32 -11.78
C THR A 136 -30.88 2.65 -12.14
N CYS A 137 -30.85 3.01 -13.41
CA CYS A 137 -31.29 4.33 -13.89
C CYS A 137 -32.82 4.50 -13.81
N ALA A 138 -33.24 5.73 -13.51
CA ALA A 138 -34.63 6.15 -13.67
C ALA A 138 -35.00 6.27 -15.15
N GLU A 139 -36.30 6.26 -15.46
CA GLU A 139 -36.81 6.41 -16.82
C GLU A 139 -36.29 7.71 -17.47
N GLY A 140 -35.78 7.60 -18.70
CA GLY A 140 -35.22 8.74 -19.43
C GLY A 140 -33.75 9.01 -19.13
N PHE A 141 -33.03 8.14 -18.41
CA PHE A 141 -31.60 8.28 -18.14
C PHE A 141 -30.83 7.00 -18.45
N THR A 142 -29.57 7.15 -18.89
CA THR A 142 -28.66 6.07 -19.26
C THR A 142 -27.21 6.40 -18.85
N GLY A 143 -26.28 5.49 -19.16
CA GLY A 143 -24.89 5.56 -18.74
C GLY A 143 -24.62 4.80 -17.44
N ALA A 144 -23.34 4.57 -17.12
CA ALA A 144 -22.94 3.79 -15.94
C ALA A 144 -23.34 4.47 -14.61
N LEU A 145 -23.38 5.80 -14.61
CA LEU A 145 -23.78 6.62 -13.46
C LEU A 145 -25.17 7.26 -13.66
N CYS A 146 -25.92 6.88 -14.70
CA CYS A 146 -27.23 7.45 -15.02
C CYS A 146 -27.21 8.97 -15.22
N ASP A 147 -26.11 9.50 -15.75
CA ASP A 147 -25.83 10.92 -15.95
C ASP A 147 -26.16 11.42 -17.37
N VAL A 148 -26.65 10.54 -18.24
CA VAL A 148 -26.99 10.86 -19.64
C VAL A 148 -28.51 10.82 -19.83
N GLU A 149 -29.11 11.86 -20.39
CA GLU A 149 -30.54 11.88 -20.74
C GLU A 149 -30.84 11.06 -22.02
N GLU A 150 -31.84 10.20 -21.95
CA GLU A 150 -32.31 9.36 -23.05
C GLU A 150 -33.21 10.20 -23.98
N GLY A 151 -32.60 10.76 -25.01
CA GLY A 151 -33.24 11.73 -25.91
C GLY A 151 -32.26 12.71 -26.54
N ASP A 152 -31.05 12.82 -25.98
CA ASP A 152 -29.94 13.62 -26.53
C ASP A 152 -29.18 12.93 -27.66
N ALA A 153 -29.74 11.87 -28.25
CA ALA A 153 -29.51 11.61 -29.65
C ALA A 153 -30.17 12.75 -30.42
N VAL A 154 -29.42 13.85 -30.59
CA VAL A 154 -29.77 15.02 -31.40
C VAL A 154 -30.62 14.54 -32.57
N THR A 155 -31.93 14.72 -32.47
CA THR A 155 -32.79 14.63 -33.63
C THR A 155 -32.46 15.86 -34.45
N THR A 156 -31.34 15.80 -35.18
CA THR A 156 -31.08 16.75 -36.25
C THR A 156 -32.33 16.70 -37.13
N PRO A 157 -32.98 17.84 -37.41
CA PRO A 157 -34.19 17.83 -38.21
C PRO A 157 -33.86 17.17 -39.54
N ALA A 158 -34.75 16.24 -39.94
CA ALA A 158 -34.63 15.38 -41.11
C ALA A 158 -33.83 16.04 -42.25
N ALA A 159 -32.67 15.45 -42.57
CA ALA A 159 -31.99 15.76 -43.82
C ALA A 159 -32.95 15.38 -44.96
N THR A 160 -33.53 16.41 -45.57
CA THR A 160 -34.35 16.34 -46.77
C THR A 160 -33.69 15.45 -47.82
N THR A 161 -34.49 14.57 -48.39
CA THR A 161 -34.21 13.86 -49.65
C THR A 161 -33.60 14.80 -50.69
N ALA A 162 -32.35 14.55 -51.08
CA ALA A 162 -31.77 15.09 -52.30
C ALA A 162 -31.12 13.95 -53.09
N GLN A 163 -31.65 13.77 -54.30
CA GLN A 163 -31.25 12.80 -55.31
C GLN A 163 -29.89 13.18 -55.92
N GLY A 164 -29.00 12.19 -56.03
CA GLY A 164 -28.00 12.10 -57.10
C GLY A 164 -26.62 12.74 -56.85
N SER A 165 -25.59 11.89 -56.79
CA SER A 165 -24.47 11.89 -57.76
C SER A 165 -23.49 10.76 -57.43
N ILE A 166 -23.24 9.92 -58.44
CA ILE A 166 -22.30 8.81 -58.44
C ILE A 166 -20.87 9.36 -58.39
N LEU A 167 -20.07 8.95 -57.41
CA LEU A 167 -18.62 8.92 -57.53
C LEU A 167 -18.14 7.54 -57.06
N THR A 168 -18.04 6.64 -58.02
CA THR A 168 -17.30 5.38 -57.94
C THR A 168 -15.84 5.67 -57.60
N TYR A 169 -15.42 5.40 -56.36
CA TYR A 169 -14.01 5.35 -56.01
C TYR A 169 -13.50 3.89 -56.08
N ASN A 170 -12.41 3.75 -56.84
CA ASN A 170 -11.83 2.53 -57.41
C ASN A 170 -11.48 1.43 -56.39
N PHE A 171 -12.14 0.27 -56.50
CA PHE A 171 -11.76 -0.98 -55.82
C PHE A 171 -10.76 -1.84 -56.64
N GLN A 172 -10.01 -1.23 -57.57
CA GLN A 172 -9.18 -1.95 -58.56
C GLN A 172 -7.66 -1.85 -58.34
N LEU A 173 -7.18 -1.17 -57.28
CA LEU A 173 -5.75 -1.01 -57.02
C LEU A 173 -5.20 -1.86 -55.86
N ALA A 174 -6.06 -2.49 -55.05
CA ALA A 174 -5.61 -3.32 -53.92
C ALA A 174 -5.31 -4.78 -54.29
N VAL A 175 -5.73 -5.24 -55.47
CA VAL A 175 -5.60 -6.65 -55.89
C VAL A 175 -4.36 -6.94 -56.74
N SER A 176 -3.68 -5.91 -57.27
CA SER A 176 -2.44 -6.08 -58.06
C SER A 176 -1.16 -6.01 -57.23
N ALA A 177 -1.22 -5.51 -55.99
CA ALA A 177 -0.05 -5.42 -55.11
C ALA A 177 0.26 -6.73 -54.36
N LEU A 178 -0.74 -7.59 -54.15
CA LEU A 178 -0.57 -8.87 -53.45
C LEU A 178 -0.07 -10.00 -54.36
N TRP A 179 -0.23 -9.89 -55.69
CA TRP A 179 0.29 -10.88 -56.64
C TRP A 179 1.79 -10.70 -56.98
N LEU A 180 2.37 -9.49 -56.78
CA LEU A 180 3.80 -9.25 -56.97
C LEU A 180 4.65 -9.69 -55.77
N VAL A 181 4.14 -9.59 -54.54
CA VAL A 181 4.87 -10.00 -53.32
C VAL A 181 5.01 -11.52 -53.20
N VAL A 182 4.03 -12.27 -53.70
CA VAL A 182 4.06 -13.75 -53.68
C VAL A 182 5.07 -14.30 -54.69
N ILE A 183 5.20 -13.69 -55.88
CA ILE A 183 6.15 -14.17 -56.90
C ILE A 183 7.61 -13.86 -56.51
N ILE A 184 7.87 -12.74 -55.82
CA ILE A 184 9.23 -12.40 -55.36
C ILE A 184 9.73 -13.39 -54.30
N ASN A 185 8.87 -13.84 -53.37
CA ASN A 185 9.28 -14.77 -52.31
C ASN A 185 9.47 -16.23 -52.77
N THR A 186 8.95 -16.62 -53.95
CA THR A 186 9.16 -17.96 -54.50
C THR A 186 10.38 -18.07 -55.42
N VAL A 187 11.04 -16.96 -55.79
CA VAL A 187 12.26 -16.96 -56.64
C VAL A 187 13.54 -16.81 -55.80
N ILE A 188 13.45 -16.39 -54.53
CA ILE A 188 14.62 -16.16 -53.65
C ILE A 188 14.94 -17.38 -52.74
N LEU A 189 14.06 -18.39 -52.69
CA LEU A 189 14.25 -19.63 -51.92
C LEU A 189 14.31 -20.90 -52.79
N GLY A 190 14.62 -20.74 -54.09
CA GLY A 190 14.94 -21.84 -55.01
C GLY A 190 16.43 -21.92 -55.29
#